data_AF-A0A8J4BF12-F1
#
_entry.id   AF-A0A8J4BF12-F1
#
_cell.length_a   1.000
_cell.length_b   1.000
_cell.length_c   1.000
_cell.angle_alpha   90.00
_cell.angle_beta   90.00
_cell.angle_gamma   90.00
#
_symmetry.space_group_name_H-M   'P 1'
#
loop_
_entity.id
_entity.type
_entity.pdbx_description
1 polymer ?
#
loop_
_entity_poly.entity_id
_entity_poly.type
_entity_poly.pdbx_seq_one_letter_code
_entity_poly.pdbx_strand_id
1 'polypeptide(L)'
;MTGDDRAEEGGGTAQLANRRSGGGTQAAAAGSLGDGPQVGTSGPTASVLPHSLLQGQALFAPRRGAGAPRRIPSLSKQLEEYVTELGGDRPIYSVLVANNGLAAVKFMRSVRSWASQALGAARAVSLVALATPDDMRVNAEHIAMADQFVEVPGGTNNNNYANVELILQIAQRAGVDAVWPGWGHASENPEMPASLAAHGIRFLGPPAGPMAALGDKIGSTLLAQAAGVPTLPWSGSHVAVSVEECKGGVIPPAIYSAACIPVDDLEAAVAACRGVGYPVMLKASWGGGGKGIRKVSSDEEVRSVFKQVAGEVPGSPIFAMKLAPASRHLEVQLLCDIYGNVVSLFSRDCSVQRRHQKIVEEGPVTAAPQHVLRDMERCARALARLVGYVGAATVEYLYCIDEQKYYFL
;
A
#
# COMPACT_ATOMS: atom_id res chain seq x y z
N MET A 1 9.79 -56.95 -30.12
CA MET A 1 10.19 -57.47 -31.45
C MET A 1 9.61 -56.51 -32.47
N THR A 2 10.36 -55.86 -33.36
CA THR A 2 11.81 -55.60 -33.58
C THR A 2 11.83 -54.30 -34.41
N GLY A 3 12.70 -53.31 -34.21
CA GLY A 3 14.15 -53.35 -34.51
C GLY A 3 14.39 -53.11 -36.02
N ASP A 4 15.31 -52.25 -36.51
CA ASP A 4 16.29 -51.30 -35.92
C ASP A 4 16.56 -50.17 -36.98
N ASP A 5 17.48 -49.20 -36.96
CA ASP A 5 18.66 -48.89 -36.11
C ASP A 5 18.93 -47.36 -35.93
N ARG A 6 19.77 -46.67 -36.76
CA ARG A 6 20.53 -45.45 -36.33
C ARG A 6 20.88 -44.37 -37.39
N ALA A 7 21.30 -43.20 -36.84
CA ALA A 7 22.18 -42.13 -37.39
C ALA A 7 21.59 -41.20 -38.50
N GLU A 8 22.11 -40.00 -38.77
CA GLU A 8 23.34 -39.31 -38.31
C GLU A 8 23.18 -37.74 -38.23
N GLU A 9 24.30 -37.02 -38.06
CA GLU A 9 24.53 -35.59 -37.74
C GLU A 9 23.73 -34.45 -38.44
N GLY A 10 23.75 -33.25 -37.84
CA GLY A 10 23.38 -31.98 -38.49
C GLY A 10 23.36 -30.75 -37.56
N GLY A 11 24.46 -30.00 -37.47
CA GLY A 11 24.57 -28.78 -36.64
C GLY A 11 24.14 -27.48 -37.36
N GLY A 12 23.69 -26.45 -36.62
CA GLY A 12 23.22 -25.20 -37.24
C GLY A 12 22.87 -24.04 -36.30
N THR A 13 23.86 -23.46 -35.60
CA THR A 13 23.67 -22.20 -34.84
C THR A 13 23.84 -20.97 -35.74
N ALA A 14 22.80 -20.14 -35.88
CA ALA A 14 22.84 -18.90 -36.66
C ALA A 14 22.70 -17.64 -35.77
N GLN A 15 23.75 -16.84 -35.66
CA GLN A 15 23.72 -15.49 -35.09
C GLN A 15 23.54 -14.45 -36.20
N LEU A 16 22.51 -13.60 -36.12
CA LEU A 16 22.43 -12.30 -36.82
C LEU A 16 21.49 -11.35 -36.04
N ALA A 17 21.67 -10.03 -36.04
CA ALA A 17 22.87 -9.23 -36.26
C ALA A 17 22.62 -7.82 -35.66
N ASN A 18 23.60 -7.26 -34.93
CA ASN A 18 23.45 -5.95 -34.29
C ASN A 18 23.93 -4.83 -35.22
N ARG A 19 23.02 -3.99 -35.74
CA ARG A 19 23.37 -2.87 -36.63
C ARG A 19 23.52 -1.56 -35.86
N ARG A 20 24.77 -1.09 -35.70
CA ARG A 20 25.08 0.33 -35.47
C ARG A 20 25.25 1.04 -36.81
N SER A 21 24.68 2.23 -36.94
CA SER A 21 25.18 3.29 -37.81
C SER A 21 25.98 4.29 -36.97
N GLY A 22 26.90 5.04 -37.58
CA GLY A 22 27.72 6.02 -36.89
C GLY A 22 28.27 7.09 -37.84
N GLY A 23 28.91 8.11 -37.28
CA GLY A 23 29.51 9.25 -38.00
C GLY A 23 29.31 10.55 -37.24
N GLY A 24 30.37 11.35 -37.08
CA GLY A 24 30.32 12.64 -36.37
C GLY A 24 31.48 12.89 -35.41
N THR A 25 32.72 12.92 -35.92
CA THR A 25 33.92 13.25 -35.14
C THR A 25 34.23 14.75 -35.16
N GLN A 26 34.61 15.31 -34.01
CA GLN A 26 35.62 16.38 -33.96
C GLN A 26 36.36 16.36 -32.61
N ALA A 27 37.62 16.79 -32.65
CA ALA A 27 38.53 16.98 -31.53
C ALA A 27 39.22 18.36 -31.74
N ALA A 28 40.10 18.91 -30.90
CA ALA A 28 40.69 18.53 -29.62
C ALA A 28 41.17 19.83 -28.94
N ALA A 29 41.51 19.79 -27.63
CA ALA A 29 42.61 20.58 -27.04
C ALA A 29 42.84 20.18 -25.58
N ALA A 30 44.09 20.22 -25.12
CA ALA A 30 44.45 20.17 -23.71
C ALA A 30 45.32 21.39 -23.36
N GLY A 31 45.25 21.86 -22.11
CA GLY A 31 46.03 22.97 -21.57
C GLY A 31 46.33 22.73 -20.10
N SER A 32 47.45 23.25 -19.59
CA SER A 32 48.11 22.76 -18.38
C SER A 32 48.31 23.80 -17.28
N LEU A 33 48.21 23.34 -16.03
CA LEU A 33 48.95 23.78 -14.82
C LEU A 33 48.92 25.27 -14.41
N GLY A 34 48.54 25.52 -13.15
CA GLY A 34 48.70 26.81 -12.45
C GLY A 34 48.38 26.67 -10.94
N ASP A 35 49.02 27.49 -10.11
CA ASP A 35 49.03 27.41 -8.63
C ASP A 35 47.68 27.65 -7.91
N GLY A 36 47.66 27.34 -6.59
CA GLY A 36 46.56 27.67 -5.66
C GLY A 36 46.51 29.15 -5.23
N PRO A 37 45.69 29.53 -4.21
CA PRO A 37 45.80 28.94 -2.87
C PRO A 37 44.51 28.79 -2.02
N GLN A 38 44.67 28.11 -0.87
CA GLN A 38 43.94 28.19 0.42
C GLN A 38 42.39 28.27 0.50
N VAL A 39 41.83 27.20 1.08
CA VAL A 39 40.85 27.14 2.19
C VAL A 39 39.81 28.28 2.33
N GLY A 40 38.53 27.92 2.12
CA GLY A 40 37.37 28.62 2.67
C GLY A 40 36.26 27.63 3.02
N THR A 41 35.77 27.64 4.26
CA THR A 41 34.76 26.68 4.75
C THR A 41 33.34 27.18 4.57
N SER A 42 32.54 26.52 3.73
CA SER A 42 31.08 26.67 3.72
C SER A 42 30.39 25.35 3.34
N GLY A 43 29.46 24.90 4.19
CA GLY A 43 28.54 23.82 3.85
C GLY A 43 27.33 24.34 3.04
N PRO A 44 26.61 23.47 2.31
CA PRO A 44 25.43 23.90 1.54
C PRO A 44 24.29 24.30 2.48
N THR A 45 24.04 25.60 2.61
CA THR A 45 22.85 26.11 3.30
C THR A 45 21.60 25.81 2.49
N ALA A 46 20.67 25.04 3.06
CA ALA A 46 19.35 24.86 2.47
C ALA A 46 18.62 26.22 2.39
N SER A 47 18.20 26.62 1.19
CA SER A 47 17.49 27.88 0.96
C SER A 47 16.04 27.78 1.45
N VAL A 48 15.84 28.03 2.76
CA VAL A 48 14.50 28.18 3.35
C VAL A 48 13.82 29.37 2.69
N LEU A 49 12.75 29.12 1.94
CA LEU A 49 11.92 30.18 1.37
C LEU A 49 11.17 30.91 2.50
N PRO A 50 11.11 32.27 2.47
CA PRO A 50 10.46 33.03 3.53
C PRO A 50 8.95 32.77 3.57
N HIS A 51 8.41 32.74 4.78
CA HIS A 51 7.08 32.19 5.11
C HIS A 51 5.87 33.04 4.67
N SER A 52 6.06 33.98 3.74
CA SER A 52 5.18 35.13 3.49
C SER A 52 4.55 35.22 2.09
N LEU A 53 4.75 34.23 1.21
CA LEU A 53 4.23 34.22 -0.17
C LEU A 53 3.10 33.20 -0.42
N LEU A 54 2.25 32.94 0.58
CA LEU A 54 1.03 32.11 0.46
C LEU A 54 -0.29 32.86 0.69
N GLN A 55 -0.26 34.19 0.84
CA GLN A 55 -1.46 35.02 0.76
C GLN A 55 -1.73 35.44 -0.69
N GLY A 56 -2.22 34.49 -1.51
CA GLY A 56 -2.53 34.70 -2.93
C GLY A 56 -3.89 34.10 -3.32
N GLN A 57 -4.93 34.93 -3.37
CA GLN A 57 -6.30 34.55 -3.75
C GLN A 57 -6.42 34.31 -5.28
N ALA A 58 -5.78 33.28 -5.82
CA ALA A 58 -5.81 33.00 -7.26
C ALA A 58 -5.73 31.50 -7.68
N LEU A 59 -5.19 30.61 -6.84
CA LEU A 59 -4.84 29.24 -7.27
C LEU A 59 -5.99 28.21 -7.25
N PHE A 60 -7.18 28.57 -6.77
CA PHE A 60 -8.33 27.66 -6.69
C PHE A 60 -9.59 28.35 -7.23
N ALA A 61 -9.81 28.25 -8.54
CA ALA A 61 -10.99 28.78 -9.22
C ALA A 61 -12.00 27.64 -9.49
N PRO A 62 -12.99 27.38 -8.62
CA PRO A 62 -13.91 26.26 -8.78
C PRO A 62 -14.79 26.41 -10.03
N ARG A 63 -14.66 25.47 -10.98
CA ARG A 63 -15.37 25.50 -12.27
C ARG A 63 -16.45 24.40 -12.32
N ARG A 64 -17.70 24.83 -12.52
CA ARG A 64 -18.98 24.12 -12.26
C ARG A 64 -19.20 23.77 -10.77
N GLY A 65 -20.31 24.27 -10.22
CA GLY A 65 -20.80 23.84 -8.90
C GLY A 65 -20.00 24.34 -7.71
N ALA A 66 -19.53 25.59 -7.72
CA ALA A 66 -18.68 26.22 -6.71
C ALA A 66 -19.36 26.45 -5.34
N GLY A 67 -19.67 25.39 -4.61
CA GLY A 67 -20.25 25.43 -3.26
C GLY A 67 -20.48 24.03 -2.71
N ALA A 68 -20.94 23.94 -1.46
CA ALA A 68 -21.19 22.66 -0.81
C ALA A 68 -22.14 21.75 -1.63
N PRO A 69 -21.90 20.42 -1.68
CA PRO A 69 -22.72 19.46 -2.41
C PRO A 69 -24.21 19.69 -2.21
N ARG A 70 -24.94 19.92 -3.31
CA ARG A 70 -26.35 20.32 -3.27
C ARG A 70 -27.23 19.18 -2.79
N ARG A 71 -27.52 19.15 -1.49
CA ARG A 71 -28.48 18.23 -0.87
C ARG A 71 -29.89 18.46 -1.46
N ILE A 72 -30.55 17.38 -1.86
CA ILE A 72 -31.95 17.38 -2.29
C ILE A 72 -32.77 16.88 -1.09
N PRO A 73 -33.70 17.68 -0.52
CA PRO A 73 -34.32 17.35 0.77
C PRO A 73 -35.04 15.99 0.82
N SER A 74 -35.71 15.58 -0.27
CA SER A 74 -36.36 14.27 -0.35
C SER A 74 -35.36 13.11 -0.32
N LEU A 75 -34.25 13.22 -1.05
CA LEU A 75 -33.19 12.20 -1.05
C LEU A 75 -32.41 12.18 0.27
N SER A 76 -32.27 13.35 0.93
CA SER A 76 -31.65 13.44 2.26
C SER A 76 -32.48 12.69 3.29
N LYS A 77 -33.80 12.96 3.35
CA LYS A 77 -34.73 12.25 4.23
C LYS A 77 -34.77 10.74 3.95
N GLN A 78 -34.79 10.33 2.69
CA GLN A 78 -34.77 8.91 2.31
C GLN A 78 -33.47 8.21 2.74
N LEU A 79 -32.33 8.90 2.64
CA LEU A 79 -31.04 8.39 3.12
C LEU A 79 -30.99 8.32 4.66
N GLU A 80 -31.56 9.31 5.36
CA GLU A 80 -31.70 9.32 6.83
C GLU A 80 -32.57 8.15 7.31
N GLU A 81 -33.71 7.91 6.67
CA GLU A 81 -34.61 6.78 6.96
C GLU A 81 -33.91 5.43 6.74
N TYR A 82 -33.25 5.25 5.58
CA TYR A 82 -32.50 4.03 5.27
C TYR A 82 -31.32 3.77 6.22
N VAL A 83 -30.58 4.81 6.61
CA VAL A 83 -29.46 4.68 7.57
C VAL A 83 -29.98 4.35 8.97
N THR A 84 -31.13 4.90 9.37
CA THR A 84 -31.77 4.61 10.65
C THR A 84 -32.30 3.17 10.69
N GLU A 85 -32.96 2.70 9.63
CA GLU A 85 -33.49 1.33 9.50
C GLU A 85 -32.38 0.26 9.62
N LEU A 86 -31.19 0.55 9.08
CA LEU A 86 -30.03 -0.35 9.16
C LEU A 86 -29.18 -0.18 10.43
N GLY A 87 -29.58 0.65 11.39
CA GLY A 87 -28.82 0.88 12.62
C GLY A 87 -27.47 1.58 12.41
N GLY A 88 -27.37 2.43 11.38
CA GLY A 88 -26.21 3.28 11.13
C GLY A 88 -26.21 4.54 11.99
N ASP A 89 -25.01 5.05 12.29
CA ASP A 89 -24.80 6.15 13.25
C ASP A 89 -24.89 7.55 12.63
N ARG A 90 -24.51 7.72 11.36
CA ARG A 90 -24.54 9.02 10.65
C ARG A 90 -24.73 8.85 9.14
N PRO A 91 -25.69 9.54 8.51
CA PRO A 91 -25.83 9.56 7.06
C PRO A 91 -24.66 10.30 6.37
N ILE A 92 -24.36 9.87 5.15
CA ILE A 92 -23.24 10.38 4.33
C ILE A 92 -23.83 10.85 2.99
N TYR A 93 -24.24 12.11 2.93
CA TYR A 93 -24.85 12.72 1.75
C TYR A 93 -23.84 13.05 0.65
N SER A 94 -22.55 13.13 0.98
CA SER A 94 -21.50 13.54 0.07
C SER A 94 -20.13 12.92 0.37
N VAL A 95 -19.38 12.59 -0.69
CA VAL A 95 -18.04 11.98 -0.61
C VAL A 95 -17.07 12.69 -1.54
N LEU A 96 -15.91 13.10 -1.00
CA LEU A 96 -14.75 13.46 -1.80
C LEU A 96 -13.98 12.21 -2.22
N VAL A 97 -13.80 12.03 -3.52
CA VAL A 97 -13.03 10.94 -4.11
C VAL A 97 -11.58 11.40 -4.25
N ALA A 98 -10.75 11.03 -3.28
CA ALA A 98 -9.34 11.41 -3.18
C ALA A 98 -8.43 10.46 -4.00
N ASN A 99 -8.87 10.12 -5.22
CA ASN A 99 -8.18 9.24 -6.16
C ASN A 99 -8.64 9.57 -7.59
N ASN A 100 -8.00 9.01 -8.61
CA ASN A 100 -8.32 9.17 -10.03
C ASN A 100 -8.49 7.83 -10.76
N GLY A 101 -8.63 7.89 -12.08
CA GLY A 101 -8.57 6.74 -12.97
C GLY A 101 -9.55 5.62 -12.60
N LEU A 102 -9.08 4.37 -12.68
CA LEU A 102 -9.93 3.19 -12.46
C LEU A 102 -10.49 3.10 -11.03
N ALA A 103 -9.74 3.57 -10.02
CA ALA A 103 -10.19 3.56 -8.63
C ALA A 103 -11.41 4.46 -8.45
N ALA A 104 -11.29 5.72 -8.84
CA ALA A 104 -12.39 6.69 -8.80
C ALA A 104 -13.59 6.23 -9.64
N VAL A 105 -13.35 5.72 -10.87
CA VAL A 105 -14.42 5.21 -11.74
C VAL A 105 -15.15 4.02 -11.11
N LYS A 106 -14.42 3.04 -10.57
CA LYS A 106 -15.03 1.84 -9.94
C LYS A 106 -15.82 2.21 -8.68
N PHE A 107 -15.30 3.10 -7.84
CA PHE A 107 -16.03 3.58 -6.66
C PHE A 107 -17.32 4.28 -7.05
N MET A 108 -17.23 5.30 -7.90
CA MET A 108 -18.39 6.08 -8.35
C MET A 108 -19.46 5.17 -8.96
N ARG A 109 -19.11 4.31 -9.94
CA ARG A 109 -20.07 3.38 -10.56
C ARG A 109 -20.71 2.42 -9.56
N SER A 110 -19.96 1.96 -8.56
CA SER A 110 -20.49 1.07 -7.50
C SER A 110 -21.48 1.81 -6.60
N VAL A 111 -21.16 3.03 -6.14
CA VAL A 111 -22.05 3.87 -5.33
C VAL A 111 -23.30 4.26 -6.12
N ARG A 112 -23.19 4.63 -7.41
CA ARG A 112 -24.34 4.90 -8.29
C ARG A 112 -25.26 3.68 -8.41
N SER A 113 -24.69 2.50 -8.60
CA SER A 113 -25.45 1.26 -8.76
C SER A 113 -26.19 0.90 -7.48
N TRP A 114 -25.51 0.90 -6.32
CA TRP A 114 -26.12 0.67 -5.02
C TRP A 114 -27.21 1.70 -4.72
N ALA A 115 -26.95 3.01 -4.85
CA ALA A 115 -27.93 4.06 -4.57
C ALA A 115 -29.16 3.99 -5.51
N SER A 116 -28.98 3.52 -6.74
CA SER A 116 -30.10 3.28 -7.66
C SER A 116 -30.95 2.06 -7.28
N GLN A 117 -30.39 1.07 -6.59
CA GLN A 117 -31.09 -0.15 -6.16
C GLN A 117 -31.74 0.03 -4.78
N ALA A 118 -30.98 0.54 -3.81
CA ALA A 118 -31.41 0.69 -2.42
C ALA A 118 -32.29 1.94 -2.18
N LEU A 119 -32.05 3.03 -2.93
CA LEU A 119 -32.72 4.32 -2.73
C LEU A 119 -33.50 4.77 -3.99
N GLY A 120 -33.56 3.96 -5.05
CA GLY A 120 -34.20 4.33 -6.32
C GLY A 120 -33.54 5.52 -7.05
N ALA A 121 -32.43 6.06 -6.53
CA ALA A 121 -31.86 7.32 -6.95
C ALA A 121 -30.33 7.27 -6.94
N ALA A 122 -29.72 7.04 -8.12
CA ALA A 122 -28.27 6.98 -8.29
C ALA A 122 -27.51 8.23 -7.76
N ARG A 123 -28.19 9.38 -7.66
CA ARG A 123 -27.66 10.66 -7.13
C ARG A 123 -28.07 10.98 -5.68
N ALA A 124 -28.49 9.99 -4.89
CA ALA A 124 -28.77 10.19 -3.46
C ALA A 124 -27.51 10.57 -2.64
N VAL A 125 -26.33 10.08 -3.04
CA VAL A 125 -25.03 10.51 -2.51
C VAL A 125 -24.31 11.35 -3.57
N SER A 126 -23.91 12.57 -3.23
CA SER A 126 -23.16 13.46 -4.12
C SER A 126 -21.68 13.10 -4.14
N LEU A 127 -21.08 13.00 -5.32
CA LEU A 127 -19.69 12.59 -5.49
C LEU A 127 -18.85 13.73 -6.06
N VAL A 128 -17.82 14.14 -5.31
CA VAL A 128 -16.87 15.20 -5.68
C VAL A 128 -15.55 14.58 -6.11
N ALA A 129 -15.06 14.89 -7.31
CA ALA A 129 -13.74 14.43 -7.77
C ALA A 129 -12.63 15.42 -7.43
N LEU A 130 -11.41 14.92 -7.23
CA LEU A 130 -10.19 15.68 -7.47
C LEU A 130 -9.76 15.51 -8.94
N ALA A 131 -9.21 16.57 -9.54
CA ALA A 131 -8.76 16.58 -10.93
C ALA A 131 -7.47 17.39 -11.11
N THR A 132 -6.40 16.77 -11.60
CA THR A 132 -5.20 17.51 -12.03
C THR A 132 -5.40 18.08 -13.45
N PRO A 133 -4.61 19.09 -13.86
CA PRO A 133 -4.50 19.48 -15.27
C PRO A 133 -4.19 18.33 -16.22
N ASP A 134 -3.45 17.32 -15.77
CA ASP A 134 -3.13 16.13 -16.56
C ASP A 134 -4.34 15.20 -16.73
N ASP A 135 -5.12 14.96 -15.68
CA ASP A 135 -6.40 14.20 -15.74
C ASP A 135 -7.44 14.92 -16.63
N MET A 136 -7.53 16.26 -16.52
CA MET A 136 -8.43 17.06 -17.36
C MET A 136 -8.00 17.05 -18.82
N ARG A 137 -6.69 17.13 -19.12
CA ARG A 137 -6.16 17.11 -20.50
C ARG A 137 -6.45 15.80 -21.22
N VAL A 138 -6.54 14.67 -20.50
CA VAL A 138 -6.94 13.37 -21.07
C VAL A 138 -8.45 13.09 -20.98
N ASN A 139 -9.25 14.06 -20.51
CA ASN A 139 -10.69 13.93 -20.27
C ASN A 139 -11.02 12.68 -19.42
N ALA A 140 -10.38 12.54 -18.27
CA ALA A 140 -10.52 11.38 -17.41
C ALA A 140 -11.98 11.14 -16.96
N GLU A 141 -12.47 9.92 -17.20
CA GLU A 141 -13.87 9.48 -16.97
C GLU A 141 -14.39 9.82 -15.56
N HIS A 142 -13.56 9.77 -14.51
CA HIS A 142 -14.00 10.09 -13.14
C HIS A 142 -14.43 11.55 -12.96
N ILE A 143 -13.87 12.47 -13.74
CA ILE A 143 -14.25 13.89 -13.73
C ILE A 143 -15.64 14.07 -14.36
N ALA A 144 -15.94 13.32 -15.43
CA ALA A 144 -17.22 13.37 -16.13
C ALA A 144 -18.36 12.67 -15.36
N MET A 145 -18.04 11.65 -14.55
CA MET A 145 -19.03 10.91 -13.74
C MET A 145 -19.34 11.55 -12.37
N ALA A 146 -18.50 12.46 -11.90
CA ALA A 146 -18.73 13.20 -10.66
C ALA A 146 -19.85 14.25 -10.81
N ASP A 147 -20.43 14.68 -9.69
CA ASP A 147 -21.42 15.77 -9.69
C ASP A 147 -20.75 17.16 -9.65
N GLN A 148 -19.56 17.20 -9.06
CA GLN A 148 -18.66 18.35 -8.93
C GLN A 148 -17.22 17.86 -9.02
N PHE A 149 -16.28 18.73 -9.38
CA PHE A 149 -14.84 18.44 -9.23
C PHE A 149 -14.08 19.66 -8.72
N VAL A 150 -12.92 19.41 -8.11
CA VAL A 150 -11.99 20.44 -7.63
C VAL A 150 -10.67 20.26 -8.37
N GLU A 151 -10.22 21.33 -9.01
CA GLU A 151 -8.91 21.39 -9.65
C GLU A 151 -7.79 21.40 -8.59
N VAL A 152 -6.78 20.55 -8.77
CA VAL A 152 -5.63 20.38 -7.85
C VAL A 152 -4.29 20.47 -8.60
N PRO A 153 -3.18 20.81 -7.93
CA PRO A 153 -1.88 20.97 -8.59
C PRO A 153 -1.45 19.71 -9.37
N GLY A 154 -0.88 19.91 -10.56
CA GLY A 154 -0.39 18.81 -11.40
C GLY A 154 0.94 18.21 -10.96
N GLY A 155 1.48 17.31 -11.79
CA GLY A 155 2.73 16.60 -11.52
C GLY A 155 2.57 15.42 -10.58
N THR A 156 3.61 15.13 -9.78
CA THR A 156 3.67 13.94 -8.92
C THR A 156 2.57 13.93 -7.84
N ASN A 157 2.16 12.73 -7.41
CA ASN A 157 0.99 12.57 -6.52
C ASN A 157 1.14 13.26 -5.15
N ASN A 158 2.36 13.48 -4.68
CA ASN A 158 2.68 14.27 -3.49
C ASN A 158 2.15 15.73 -3.55
N ASN A 159 1.83 16.24 -4.73
CA ASN A 159 1.22 17.56 -4.94
C ASN A 159 -0.33 17.55 -4.90
N ASN A 160 -0.93 16.36 -4.98
CA ASN A 160 -2.37 16.16 -5.19
C ASN A 160 -2.92 14.95 -4.41
N TYR A 161 -3.12 13.80 -5.05
CA TYR A 161 -3.84 12.64 -4.48
C TYR A 161 -3.16 11.99 -3.26
N ALA A 162 -1.86 12.21 -3.04
CA ALA A 162 -1.13 11.74 -1.86
C ALA A 162 -0.93 12.84 -0.80
N ASN A 163 -1.43 14.06 -1.03
CA ASN A 163 -1.22 15.20 -0.13
C ASN A 163 -2.36 15.31 0.90
N VAL A 164 -2.14 14.76 2.09
CA VAL A 164 -3.17 14.68 3.16
C VAL A 164 -3.71 16.06 3.53
N GLU A 165 -2.84 17.06 3.69
CA GLU A 165 -3.22 18.42 4.07
C GLU A 165 -4.08 19.11 2.99
N LEU A 166 -3.70 19.00 1.72
CA LEU A 166 -4.52 19.50 0.61
C LEU A 166 -5.89 18.82 0.55
N ILE A 167 -5.93 17.50 0.75
CA ILE A 167 -7.17 16.71 0.73
C ILE A 167 -8.08 17.12 1.90
N LEU A 168 -7.52 17.36 3.08
CA LEU A 168 -8.25 17.92 4.23
C LEU A 168 -8.82 19.31 3.91
N GLN A 169 -7.99 20.24 3.43
CA GLN A 169 -8.42 21.60 3.10
C GLN A 169 -9.53 21.61 2.03
N ILE A 170 -9.47 20.72 1.04
CA ILE A 170 -10.51 20.58 0.02
C ILE A 170 -11.78 19.97 0.62
N ALA A 171 -11.66 18.92 1.44
CA ALA A 171 -12.81 18.29 2.08
C ALA A 171 -13.57 19.27 3.00
N GLN A 172 -12.84 20.09 3.77
CA GLN A 172 -13.39 21.19 4.57
C GLN A 172 -14.07 22.25 3.71
N ARG A 173 -13.40 22.78 2.67
CA ARG A 173 -13.95 23.83 1.79
C ARG A 173 -15.15 23.37 0.97
N ALA A 174 -15.18 22.09 0.58
CA ALA A 174 -16.32 21.46 -0.08
C ALA A 174 -17.43 21.09 0.91
N GLY A 175 -17.17 21.00 2.22
CA GLY A 175 -18.15 20.60 3.22
C GLY A 175 -18.67 19.17 3.01
N VAL A 176 -17.79 18.24 2.61
CA VAL A 176 -18.19 16.84 2.39
C VAL A 176 -18.36 16.07 3.70
N ASP A 177 -19.29 15.12 3.70
CA ASP A 177 -19.53 14.26 4.86
C ASP A 177 -18.43 13.22 5.07
N ALA A 178 -17.74 12.83 3.98
CA ALA A 178 -16.72 11.77 3.98
C ALA A 178 -15.66 11.92 2.86
N VAL A 179 -14.56 11.19 3.00
CA VAL A 179 -13.50 11.04 1.99
C VAL A 179 -13.27 9.55 1.70
N TRP A 180 -13.16 9.18 0.43
CA TRP A 180 -12.73 7.85 -0.02
C TRP A 180 -11.39 7.94 -0.77
N PRO A 181 -10.32 7.27 -0.32
CA PRO A 181 -9.01 7.34 -0.95
C PRO A 181 -8.75 6.21 -1.96
N GLY A 182 -9.57 5.16 -1.98
CA GLY A 182 -9.33 3.98 -2.81
C GLY A 182 -8.07 3.21 -2.44
N TRP A 183 -7.20 3.00 -3.43
CA TRP A 183 -5.93 2.29 -3.29
C TRP A 183 -4.79 3.12 -3.92
N GLY A 184 -3.57 2.97 -3.39
CA GLY A 184 -2.44 3.83 -3.73
C GLY A 184 -2.59 5.26 -3.18
N HIS A 185 -1.72 6.16 -3.65
CA HIS A 185 -1.63 7.54 -3.16
C HIS A 185 -1.53 7.61 -1.62
N ALA A 186 -2.47 8.25 -0.92
CA ALA A 186 -2.51 8.32 0.56
C ALA A 186 -3.56 7.40 1.21
N SER A 187 -4.07 6.37 0.52
CA SER A 187 -5.01 5.38 1.10
C SER A 187 -4.44 4.58 2.28
N GLU A 188 -3.11 4.45 2.34
CA GLU A 188 -2.35 3.76 3.39
C GLU A 188 -1.61 4.73 4.33
N ASN A 189 -1.85 6.04 4.25
CA ASN A 189 -1.26 7.01 5.19
C ASN A 189 -2.19 7.22 6.42
N PRO A 190 -1.79 6.81 7.65
CA PRO A 190 -2.61 6.92 8.86
C PRO A 190 -2.89 8.37 9.29
N GLU A 191 -2.12 9.36 8.80
CA GLU A 191 -2.41 10.77 9.00
C GLU A 191 -3.75 11.19 8.40
N MET A 192 -4.19 10.54 7.30
CA MET A 192 -5.45 10.89 6.64
C MET A 192 -6.69 10.61 7.50
N PRO A 193 -6.96 9.38 7.99
CA PRO A 193 -8.08 9.14 8.89
C PRO A 193 -8.01 9.98 10.17
N ALA A 194 -6.82 10.20 10.75
CA ALA A 194 -6.65 11.03 11.94
C ALA A 194 -7.05 12.49 11.69
N SER A 195 -6.54 13.10 10.62
CA SER A 195 -6.76 14.51 10.29
C SER A 195 -8.19 14.80 9.89
N LEU A 196 -8.86 13.86 9.20
CA LEU A 196 -10.27 13.97 8.84
C LEU A 196 -11.20 13.82 10.05
N ALA A 197 -10.91 12.85 10.94
CA ALA A 197 -11.70 12.62 12.14
C ALA A 197 -11.69 13.83 13.09
N ALA A 198 -10.55 14.53 13.23
CA ALA A 198 -10.43 15.76 13.99
C ALA A 198 -11.36 16.90 13.52
N HIS A 199 -11.88 16.80 12.29
CA HIS A 199 -12.79 17.78 11.67
C HIS A 199 -14.20 17.20 11.39
N GLY A 200 -14.53 16.03 11.95
CA GLY A 200 -15.84 15.36 11.79
C GLY A 200 -16.09 14.69 10.43
N ILE A 201 -15.12 14.76 9.52
CA ILE A 201 -15.20 14.19 8.17
C ILE A 201 -14.87 12.69 8.26
N ARG A 202 -15.73 11.83 7.72
CA ARG A 202 -15.54 10.37 7.84
C ARG A 202 -14.57 9.84 6.78
N PHE A 203 -13.52 9.16 7.21
CA PHE A 203 -12.68 8.36 6.31
C PHE A 203 -13.40 7.05 5.96
N LEU A 204 -13.45 6.71 4.67
CA LEU A 204 -14.08 5.47 4.18
C LEU A 204 -13.04 4.35 3.99
N GLY A 205 -12.50 3.91 5.12
CA GLY A 205 -11.47 2.88 5.28
C GLY A 205 -11.16 2.63 6.76
N PRO A 206 -10.06 1.93 7.11
CA PRO A 206 -9.67 1.69 8.50
C PRO A 206 -9.24 2.98 9.22
N PRO A 207 -9.40 3.08 10.54
CA PRO A 207 -8.88 4.21 11.32
C PRO A 207 -7.34 4.18 11.41
N ALA A 208 -6.77 5.30 11.87
CA ALA A 208 -5.32 5.54 11.88
C ALA A 208 -4.52 4.48 12.66
N GLY A 209 -5.04 4.00 13.80
CA GLY A 209 -4.38 2.99 14.63
C GLY A 209 -4.10 1.68 13.88
N PRO A 210 -5.13 0.94 13.42
CA PRO A 210 -4.97 -0.26 12.61
C PRO A 210 -4.10 -0.06 11.36
N MET A 211 -4.20 1.10 10.70
CA MET A 211 -3.42 1.41 9.50
C MET A 211 -1.92 1.57 9.82
N ALA A 212 -1.56 2.30 10.89
CA ALA A 212 -0.18 2.41 11.34
C ALA A 212 0.37 1.08 11.86
N ALA A 213 -0.44 0.34 12.63
CA ALA A 213 -0.08 -0.94 13.25
C ALA A 213 0.23 -2.05 12.23
N LEU A 214 -0.50 -2.07 11.09
CA LEU A 214 -0.30 -3.05 10.02
C LEU A 214 0.63 -2.59 8.89
N GLY A 215 0.94 -1.29 8.79
CA GLY A 215 1.86 -0.75 7.79
C GLY A 215 3.35 -1.04 8.06
N ASP A 216 3.71 -1.28 9.33
CA ASP A 216 5.05 -1.74 9.70
C ASP A 216 5.16 -3.26 9.59
N LYS A 217 6.18 -3.79 8.91
CA LYS A 217 6.31 -5.22 8.61
C LYS A 217 6.66 -6.08 9.83
N ILE A 218 7.43 -5.53 10.77
CA ILE A 218 7.73 -6.20 12.04
C ILE A 218 6.46 -6.19 12.90
N GLY A 219 5.78 -5.04 12.96
CA GLY A 219 4.56 -4.86 13.73
C GLY A 219 3.40 -5.75 13.28
N SER A 220 3.11 -5.77 11.97
CA SER A 220 2.07 -6.63 11.39
C SER A 220 2.33 -8.11 11.64
N THR A 221 3.59 -8.55 11.58
CA THR A 221 3.98 -9.94 11.85
C THR A 221 3.84 -10.30 13.34
N LEU A 222 4.14 -9.38 14.26
CA LEU A 222 3.89 -9.57 15.70
C LEU A 222 2.39 -9.64 16.03
N LEU A 223 1.57 -8.81 15.37
CA LEU A 223 0.11 -8.83 15.50
C LEU A 223 -0.50 -10.11 14.90
N ALA A 224 0.05 -10.59 13.77
CA ALA A 224 -0.31 -11.89 13.19
C ALA A 224 0.00 -13.04 14.18
N GLN A 225 1.19 -13.04 14.80
CA GLN A 225 1.55 -13.98 15.88
C GLN A 225 0.56 -13.92 17.06
N ALA A 226 0.27 -12.72 17.59
CA ALA A 226 -0.67 -12.55 18.70
C ALA A 226 -2.08 -13.06 18.36
N ALA A 227 -2.54 -12.85 17.12
CA ALA A 227 -3.82 -13.34 16.63
C ALA A 227 -3.84 -14.85 16.26
N GLY A 228 -2.75 -15.59 16.50
CA GLY A 228 -2.65 -17.02 16.16
C GLY A 228 -2.64 -17.29 14.66
N VAL A 229 -2.19 -16.33 13.85
CA VAL A 229 -1.98 -16.48 12.40
C VAL A 229 -0.57 -17.06 12.18
N PRO A 230 -0.41 -18.15 11.40
CA PRO A 230 0.92 -18.65 11.05
C PRO A 230 1.76 -17.58 10.33
N THR A 231 3.01 -17.42 10.72
CA THR A 231 4.00 -16.52 10.09
C THR A 231 5.18 -17.35 9.57
N LEU A 232 5.86 -16.89 8.51
CA LEU A 232 7.11 -17.52 8.08
C LEU A 232 8.17 -17.39 9.19
N PRO A 233 9.09 -18.36 9.37
CA PRO A 233 10.19 -18.23 10.33
C PRO A 233 10.98 -16.94 10.09
N TRP A 234 11.18 -16.15 11.13
CA TRP A 234 11.83 -14.83 11.08
C TRP A 234 12.50 -14.49 12.41
N SER A 235 13.27 -13.39 12.47
CA SER A 235 14.02 -12.98 13.66
C SER A 235 13.13 -12.87 14.91
N GLY A 236 11.91 -12.34 14.78
CA GLY A 236 10.92 -12.23 15.85
C GLY A 236 10.09 -13.49 16.15
N SER A 237 10.31 -14.63 15.49
CA SER A 237 9.54 -15.87 15.76
C SER A 237 9.71 -16.41 17.19
N HIS A 238 10.77 -16.01 17.88
CA HIS A 238 11.04 -16.39 19.27
C HIS A 238 10.37 -15.45 20.30
N VAL A 239 9.80 -14.32 19.85
CA VAL A 239 9.19 -13.32 20.72
C VAL A 239 7.76 -13.75 21.07
N ALA A 240 7.50 -13.94 22.35
CA ALA A 240 6.16 -14.16 22.86
C ALA A 240 5.34 -12.86 22.79
N VAL A 241 4.09 -12.96 22.34
CA VAL A 241 3.15 -11.84 22.21
C VAL A 241 1.76 -12.32 22.61
N SER A 242 1.06 -11.60 23.50
CA SER A 242 -0.32 -11.95 23.87
C SER A 242 -1.38 -11.11 23.16
N VAL A 243 -2.58 -11.67 23.03
CA VAL A 243 -3.76 -10.99 22.47
C VAL A 243 -4.12 -9.71 23.24
N GLU A 244 -3.96 -9.70 24.56
CA GLU A 244 -4.40 -8.57 25.40
C GLU A 244 -3.39 -7.41 25.36
N GLU A 245 -2.08 -7.69 25.28
CA GLU A 245 -1.04 -6.67 25.07
C GLU A 245 -1.14 -6.00 23.69
N CYS A 246 -1.66 -6.72 22.69
CA CYS A 246 -1.75 -6.28 21.30
C CYS A 246 -3.14 -5.79 20.85
N LYS A 247 -4.06 -5.65 21.79
CA LYS A 247 -5.45 -5.27 21.58
C LYS A 247 -5.55 -3.85 21.00
N GLY A 248 -6.32 -3.69 19.92
CA GLY A 248 -6.41 -2.43 19.17
C GLY A 248 -5.19 -2.13 18.28
N GLY A 249 -4.31 -3.12 18.05
CA GLY A 249 -3.11 -2.96 17.22
C GLY A 249 -1.93 -2.31 17.95
N VAL A 250 -2.00 -2.20 19.28
CA VAL A 250 -0.88 -1.75 20.11
C VAL A 250 0.26 -2.78 20.03
N ILE A 251 1.51 -2.32 20.13
CA ILE A 251 2.67 -3.21 20.25
C ILE A 251 3.59 -2.62 21.33
N PRO A 252 3.79 -3.31 22.47
CA PRO A 252 4.70 -2.83 23.50
C PRO A 252 6.12 -2.62 22.95
N PRO A 253 6.77 -1.46 23.19
CA PRO A 253 8.10 -1.17 22.60
C PRO A 253 9.16 -2.22 22.90
N ALA A 254 9.13 -2.85 24.07
CA ALA A 254 10.05 -3.94 24.42
C ALA A 254 9.86 -5.19 23.54
N ILE A 255 8.61 -5.56 23.23
CA ILE A 255 8.27 -6.67 22.32
C ILE A 255 8.73 -6.33 20.90
N TYR A 256 8.50 -5.10 20.45
CA TYR A 256 8.93 -4.63 19.13
C TYR A 256 10.47 -4.67 19.01
N SER A 257 11.20 -4.09 19.96
CA SER A 257 12.67 -4.10 19.98
C SER A 257 13.27 -5.50 20.05
N ALA A 258 12.64 -6.45 20.77
CA ALA A 258 13.10 -7.84 20.84
C ALA A 258 12.99 -8.60 19.51
N ALA A 259 12.10 -8.18 18.60
CA ALA A 259 11.95 -8.78 17.27
C ALA A 259 12.94 -8.22 16.22
N CYS A 260 13.54 -7.06 16.51
CA CYS A 260 14.41 -6.31 15.62
C CYS A 260 15.86 -6.81 15.67
N ILE A 261 16.55 -6.72 14.54
CA ILE A 261 18.01 -6.79 14.44
C ILE A 261 18.57 -5.37 14.66
N PRO A 262 19.50 -5.14 15.62
CA PRO A 262 20.13 -3.84 15.82
C PRO A 262 20.88 -3.40 14.55
N VAL A 263 20.66 -2.16 14.10
CA VAL A 263 21.14 -1.66 12.80
C VAL A 263 22.66 -1.46 12.73
N ASP A 264 23.32 -1.48 13.87
CA ASP A 264 24.76 -1.31 14.10
C ASP A 264 25.47 -2.65 14.45
N ASP A 265 24.74 -3.69 14.83
CA ASP A 265 25.30 -5.02 15.15
C ASP A 265 25.19 -6.00 13.96
N LEU A 266 26.29 -6.13 13.23
CA LEU A 266 26.42 -7.07 12.12
C LEU A 266 26.44 -8.55 12.56
N GLU A 267 26.94 -8.88 13.74
CA GLU A 267 27.04 -10.27 14.19
C GLU A 267 25.69 -10.75 14.76
N ALA A 268 24.90 -9.87 15.38
CA ALA A 268 23.48 -10.12 15.64
C ALA A 268 22.70 -10.36 14.33
N ALA A 269 22.98 -9.61 13.26
CA ALA A 269 22.35 -9.82 11.96
C ALA A 269 22.69 -11.20 11.35
N VAL A 270 23.97 -11.63 11.46
CA VAL A 270 24.41 -12.96 11.04
C VAL A 270 23.77 -14.05 11.91
N ALA A 271 23.75 -13.89 13.24
CA ALA A 271 23.14 -14.84 14.16
C ALA A 271 21.63 -15.01 13.90
N ALA A 272 20.90 -13.92 13.66
CA ALA A 272 19.49 -13.94 13.31
C ALA A 272 19.24 -14.64 11.95
N CYS A 273 20.03 -14.32 10.91
CA CYS A 273 19.93 -14.99 9.62
C CYS A 273 20.21 -16.50 9.73
N ARG A 274 21.20 -16.90 10.54
CA ARG A 274 21.55 -18.31 10.79
C ARG A 274 20.46 -19.04 11.59
N GLY A 275 19.85 -18.38 12.58
CA GLY A 275 18.75 -18.93 13.39
C GLY A 275 17.45 -19.14 12.60
N VAL A 276 17.15 -18.27 11.65
CA VAL A 276 16.05 -18.45 10.67
C VAL A 276 16.42 -19.50 9.60
N GLY A 277 17.72 -19.62 9.30
CA GLY A 277 18.29 -20.59 8.38
C GLY A 277 18.17 -20.17 6.91
N TYR A 278 19.29 -20.19 6.19
CA TYR A 278 19.36 -19.75 4.78
C TYR A 278 18.49 -20.59 3.82
N PRO A 279 18.13 -20.06 2.63
CA PRO A 279 18.22 -18.64 2.26
C PRO A 279 17.15 -17.80 3.00
N VAL A 280 17.48 -16.55 3.27
CA VAL A 280 16.59 -15.58 3.95
C VAL A 280 16.50 -14.27 3.19
N MET A 281 15.44 -13.51 3.47
CA MET A 281 15.25 -12.13 3.05
C MET A 281 15.55 -11.22 4.25
N LEU A 282 16.66 -10.48 4.16
CA LEU A 282 16.96 -9.37 5.06
C LEU A 282 16.17 -8.14 4.60
N LYS A 283 15.42 -7.50 5.50
CA LYS A 283 14.48 -6.43 5.18
C LYS A 283 14.55 -5.28 6.20
N ALA A 284 14.58 -4.04 5.72
CA ALA A 284 14.21 -2.85 6.49
C ALA A 284 12.68 -2.75 6.59
N SER A 285 12.14 -2.52 7.78
CA SER A 285 10.69 -2.53 8.02
C SER A 285 9.96 -1.43 7.26
N TRP A 286 10.53 -0.23 7.19
CA TRP A 286 9.94 0.94 6.51
C TRP A 286 10.33 1.02 5.01
N GLY A 287 11.02 0.00 4.49
CA GLY A 287 11.41 -0.08 3.08
C GLY A 287 10.22 -0.30 2.14
N GLY A 288 9.86 0.75 1.39
CA GLY A 288 8.87 0.70 0.30
C GLY A 288 9.49 0.39 -1.06
N GLY A 289 8.72 -0.21 -1.97
CA GLY A 289 9.11 -0.39 -3.38
C GLY A 289 10.38 -1.22 -3.63
N GLY A 290 10.74 -2.11 -2.71
CA GLY A 290 11.95 -2.95 -2.79
C GLY A 290 13.22 -2.35 -2.17
N LYS A 291 13.20 -1.10 -1.68
CA LYS A 291 14.32 -0.49 -0.95
C LYS A 291 14.56 -1.21 0.37
N GLY A 292 15.84 -1.38 0.75
CA GLY A 292 16.21 -2.02 2.00
C GLY A 292 15.86 -3.52 2.05
N ILE A 293 15.74 -4.19 0.90
CA ILE A 293 15.45 -5.63 0.82
C ILE A 293 16.59 -6.34 0.10
N ARG A 294 17.11 -7.43 0.68
CA ARG A 294 18.13 -8.29 0.07
C ARG A 294 17.83 -9.76 0.36
N LYS A 295 17.96 -10.62 -0.66
CA LYS A 295 18.13 -12.05 -0.46
C LYS A 295 19.57 -12.29 -0.01
N VAL A 296 19.76 -13.15 0.98
CA VAL A 296 21.07 -13.65 1.42
C VAL A 296 21.02 -15.16 1.66
N SER A 297 22.13 -15.82 1.33
CA SER A 297 22.26 -17.28 1.20
C SER A 297 23.36 -17.86 2.07
N SER A 298 24.24 -17.01 2.62
CA SER A 298 25.29 -17.37 3.58
C SER A 298 25.62 -16.22 4.54
N ASP A 299 26.42 -16.54 5.54
CA ASP A 299 27.01 -15.62 6.51
C ASP A 299 27.83 -14.48 5.85
N GLU A 300 28.54 -14.78 4.75
CA GLU A 300 29.34 -13.81 3.99
C GLU A 300 28.44 -12.85 3.19
N GLU A 301 27.36 -13.36 2.60
CA GLU A 301 26.37 -12.52 1.90
C GLU A 301 25.75 -11.51 2.88
N VAL A 302 25.37 -11.92 4.10
CA VAL A 302 24.90 -11.01 5.17
C VAL A 302 25.93 -9.91 5.44
N ARG A 303 27.19 -10.27 5.69
CA ARG A 303 28.26 -9.30 6.00
C ARG A 303 28.53 -8.31 4.86
N SER A 304 28.32 -8.72 3.60
CA SER A 304 28.46 -7.83 2.45
C SER A 304 27.29 -6.85 2.28
N VAL A 305 26.04 -7.23 2.58
CA VAL A 305 24.85 -6.41 2.26
C VAL A 305 24.19 -5.71 3.44
N PHE A 306 24.47 -6.09 4.69
CA PHE A 306 23.77 -5.57 5.87
C PHE A 306 23.83 -4.03 5.97
N LYS A 307 25.03 -3.45 5.79
CA LYS A 307 25.22 -1.98 5.77
C LYS A 307 24.50 -1.30 4.61
N GLN A 308 24.29 -2.00 3.48
CA GLN A 308 23.51 -1.47 2.36
C GLN A 308 22.01 -1.44 2.70
N VAL A 309 21.49 -2.48 3.37
CA VAL A 309 20.09 -2.52 3.83
C VAL A 309 19.81 -1.39 4.83
N ALA A 310 20.69 -1.18 5.81
CA ALA A 310 20.58 -0.07 6.76
C ALA A 310 20.69 1.30 6.07
N GLY A 311 21.60 1.45 5.10
CA GLY A 311 21.82 2.71 4.37
C GLY A 311 20.72 3.07 3.36
N GLU A 312 19.98 2.10 2.82
CA GLU A 312 18.86 2.36 1.89
C GLU A 312 17.61 2.91 2.56
N VAL A 313 17.44 2.67 3.87
CA VAL A 313 16.32 3.18 4.68
C VAL A 313 16.83 3.62 6.07
N PRO A 314 17.56 4.75 6.16
CA PRO A 314 18.22 5.17 7.40
C PRO A 314 17.24 5.28 8.59
N GLY A 315 17.63 4.73 9.74
CA GLY A 315 16.83 4.70 10.96
C GLY A 315 15.71 3.66 10.98
N SER A 316 15.47 2.93 9.88
CA SER A 316 14.48 1.84 9.88
C SER A 316 15.00 0.61 10.64
N PRO A 317 14.18 0.00 11.50
CA PRO A 317 14.46 -1.32 12.07
C PRO A 317 14.65 -2.38 10.98
N ILE A 318 15.51 -3.37 11.24
CA ILE A 318 15.82 -4.46 10.31
C ILE A 318 15.31 -5.79 10.88
N PHE A 319 14.86 -6.69 10.02
CA PHE A 319 14.54 -8.07 10.36
C PHE A 319 14.99 -9.04 9.26
N ALA A 320 15.12 -10.32 9.62
CA ALA A 320 15.41 -11.40 8.67
C ALA A 320 14.22 -12.38 8.66
N MET A 321 13.75 -12.77 7.48
CA MET A 321 12.62 -13.71 7.31
C MET A 321 12.98 -14.79 6.29
N LYS A 322 12.54 -16.03 6.51
CA LYS A 322 12.78 -17.16 5.63
C LYS A 322 12.30 -16.86 4.21
N LEU A 323 13.12 -17.18 3.20
CA LEU A 323 12.65 -17.18 1.82
C LEU A 323 11.83 -18.45 1.57
N ALA A 324 10.53 -18.29 1.31
CA ALA A 324 9.67 -19.36 0.81
C ALA A 324 9.78 -19.45 -0.73
N PRO A 325 10.39 -20.51 -1.30
CA PRO A 325 10.33 -20.76 -2.74
C PRO A 325 8.98 -21.37 -3.14
N ALA A 326 8.61 -21.21 -4.41
CA ALA A 326 7.47 -21.91 -5.06
C ALA A 326 6.09 -21.76 -4.38
N SER A 327 5.90 -20.80 -3.47
CA SER A 327 4.61 -20.53 -2.82
C SER A 327 3.61 -19.86 -3.77
N ARG A 328 2.33 -20.20 -3.62
CA ARG A 328 1.21 -19.39 -4.11
C ARG A 328 1.07 -18.12 -3.26
N HIS A 329 0.64 -17.02 -3.88
CA HIS A 329 0.18 -15.80 -3.21
C HIS A 329 -1.34 -15.86 -3.13
N LEU A 330 -1.87 -16.10 -1.95
CA LEU A 330 -3.31 -16.22 -1.69
C LEU A 330 -3.79 -15.07 -0.80
N GLU A 331 -5.06 -14.72 -0.91
CA GLU A 331 -5.64 -13.59 -0.17
C GLU A 331 -7.01 -13.97 0.39
N VAL A 332 -7.37 -13.40 1.54
CA VAL A 332 -8.75 -13.41 2.07
C VAL A 332 -9.30 -11.99 2.06
N GLN A 333 -10.41 -11.78 1.36
CA GLN A 333 -11.19 -10.54 1.42
C GLN A 333 -12.05 -10.54 2.67
N LEU A 334 -11.87 -9.52 3.50
CA LEU A 334 -12.70 -9.24 4.68
C LEU A 334 -13.57 -8.00 4.46
N LEU A 335 -14.64 -7.93 5.25
CA LEU A 335 -15.41 -6.72 5.52
C LEU A 335 -15.64 -6.61 7.04
N CYS A 336 -15.36 -5.43 7.59
CA CYS A 336 -15.39 -5.14 9.02
C CYS A 336 -16.28 -3.92 9.31
N ASP A 337 -17.10 -3.97 10.36
CA ASP A 337 -17.93 -2.83 10.79
C ASP A 337 -17.35 -2.08 12.00
N ILE A 338 -18.02 -1.00 12.41
CA ILE A 338 -17.63 -0.20 13.59
C ILE A 338 -17.95 -0.86 14.93
N TYR A 339 -18.61 -2.03 14.93
CA TYR A 339 -19.04 -2.77 16.10
C TYR A 339 -18.16 -4.00 16.40
N GLY A 340 -17.11 -4.23 15.58
CA GLY A 340 -16.19 -5.36 15.72
C GLY A 340 -16.66 -6.65 15.03
N ASN A 341 -17.73 -6.60 14.24
CA ASN A 341 -18.11 -7.71 13.38
C ASN A 341 -17.17 -7.76 12.18
N VAL A 342 -16.69 -8.97 11.88
CA VAL A 342 -15.80 -9.23 10.74
C VAL A 342 -16.27 -10.49 10.02
N VAL A 343 -16.54 -10.35 8.73
CA VAL A 343 -16.85 -11.45 7.82
C VAL A 343 -15.74 -11.60 6.78
N SER A 344 -15.47 -12.84 6.40
CA SER A 344 -14.80 -13.12 5.12
C SER A 344 -15.86 -13.13 4.03
N LEU A 345 -15.50 -12.62 2.85
CA LEU A 345 -16.38 -12.66 1.67
C LEU A 345 -15.97 -13.83 0.77
N PHE A 346 -14.77 -13.76 0.20
CA PHE A 346 -14.15 -14.79 -0.63
C PHE A 346 -12.62 -14.66 -0.58
N SER A 347 -11.92 -15.61 -1.18
CA SER A 347 -10.46 -15.63 -1.34
C SER A 347 -10.02 -15.31 -2.77
N ARG A 348 -8.79 -14.81 -2.97
CA ARG A 348 -8.15 -14.69 -4.31
C ARG A 348 -6.83 -15.48 -4.39
N ASP A 349 -6.50 -16.00 -5.58
CA ASP A 349 -5.14 -16.43 -5.95
C ASP A 349 -4.54 -15.35 -6.86
N CYS A 350 -3.46 -14.72 -6.40
CA CYS A 350 -2.77 -13.63 -7.08
C CYS A 350 -1.31 -14.00 -7.38
N SER A 351 -1.03 -15.30 -7.58
CA SER A 351 0.32 -15.85 -7.76
C SER A 351 0.99 -15.48 -9.07
N VAL A 352 0.23 -15.07 -10.09
CA VAL A 352 0.77 -14.69 -11.40
C VAL A 352 1.29 -13.25 -11.33
N GLN A 353 2.53 -13.13 -10.86
CA GLN A 353 3.21 -11.86 -10.63
C GLN A 353 4.44 -11.71 -11.53
N ARG A 354 4.75 -10.47 -11.94
CA ARG A 354 5.96 -10.13 -12.69
C ARG A 354 6.68 -8.99 -11.98
N ARG A 355 7.89 -9.25 -11.46
CA ARG A 355 8.69 -8.28 -10.66
C ARG A 355 7.88 -7.67 -9.49
N HIS A 356 7.18 -8.52 -8.74
CA HIS A 356 6.31 -8.15 -7.60
C HIS A 356 5.06 -7.32 -7.95
N GLN A 357 4.75 -7.12 -9.24
CA GLN A 357 3.45 -6.60 -9.67
C GLN A 357 2.50 -7.77 -9.92
N LYS A 358 1.29 -7.74 -9.33
CA LYS A 358 0.18 -8.67 -9.66
C LYS A 358 -0.30 -8.41 -11.10
N ILE A 359 -0.44 -9.47 -11.90
CA ILE A 359 -0.77 -9.41 -13.33
C ILE A 359 -2.08 -10.16 -13.65
N VAL A 360 -2.29 -11.32 -13.03
CA VAL A 360 -3.57 -12.05 -13.07
C VAL A 360 -3.96 -12.38 -11.63
N GLU A 361 -5.24 -12.16 -11.33
CA GLU A 361 -5.88 -12.44 -10.05
C GLU A 361 -7.13 -13.27 -10.32
N GLU A 362 -7.28 -14.40 -9.65
CA GLU A 362 -8.38 -15.36 -9.83
C GLU A 362 -9.13 -15.57 -8.50
N GLY A 363 -10.42 -15.92 -8.54
CA GLY A 363 -11.21 -16.15 -7.33
C GLY A 363 -12.48 -16.96 -7.59
N PRO A 364 -12.90 -17.86 -6.68
CA PRO A 364 -12.25 -18.22 -5.42
C PRO A 364 -10.94 -19.01 -5.61
N VAL A 365 -10.19 -19.24 -4.53
CA VAL A 365 -8.96 -20.03 -4.58
C VAL A 365 -9.29 -21.50 -4.80
N THR A 366 -8.62 -22.11 -5.78
CA THR A 366 -8.71 -23.54 -6.09
C THR A 366 -7.45 -24.33 -5.71
N ALA A 367 -6.32 -23.64 -5.51
CA ALA A 367 -5.00 -24.26 -5.27
C ALA A 367 -4.77 -24.81 -3.85
N ALA A 368 -5.64 -24.46 -2.88
CA ALA A 368 -5.53 -24.89 -1.48
C ALA A 368 -6.75 -25.71 -1.05
N PRO A 369 -6.59 -26.77 -0.24
CA PRO A 369 -7.71 -27.56 0.27
C PRO A 369 -8.70 -26.71 1.08
N GLN A 370 -9.99 -27.04 0.99
CA GLN A 370 -11.06 -26.28 1.65
C GLN A 370 -10.91 -26.18 3.18
N HIS A 371 -10.21 -27.12 3.82
CA HIS A 371 -9.90 -27.03 5.25
C HIS A 371 -8.84 -25.95 5.55
N VAL A 372 -7.83 -25.80 4.69
CA VAL A 372 -6.82 -24.74 4.77
C VAL A 372 -7.47 -23.37 4.55
N LEU A 373 -8.33 -23.24 3.54
CA LEU A 373 -9.06 -22.00 3.27
C LEU A 373 -9.93 -21.55 4.46
N ARG A 374 -10.65 -22.48 5.10
CA ARG A 374 -11.42 -22.18 6.33
C ARG A 374 -10.52 -21.70 7.49
N ASP A 375 -9.29 -22.21 7.58
CA ASP A 375 -8.32 -21.83 8.61
C ASP A 375 -7.72 -20.44 8.32
N MET A 376 -7.33 -20.19 7.08
CA MET A 376 -6.91 -18.86 6.58
C MET A 376 -7.99 -17.81 6.86
N GLU A 377 -9.25 -18.09 6.55
CA GLU A 377 -10.36 -17.18 6.86
C GLU A 377 -10.55 -16.96 8.37
N ARG A 378 -10.43 -18.01 9.20
CA ARG A 378 -10.51 -17.88 10.67
C ARG A 378 -9.42 -16.94 11.18
N CYS A 379 -8.18 -17.16 10.75
CA CYS A 379 -7.02 -16.37 11.13
C CYS A 379 -7.09 -14.93 10.61
N ALA A 380 -7.54 -14.71 9.37
CA ALA A 380 -7.78 -13.37 8.83
C ALA A 380 -8.82 -12.59 9.65
N ARG A 381 -9.95 -13.22 9.99
CA ARG A 381 -10.99 -12.63 10.86
C ARG A 381 -10.50 -12.40 12.30
N ALA A 382 -9.54 -13.19 12.79
CA ALA A 382 -8.94 -13.01 14.11
C ALA A 382 -8.03 -11.77 14.14
N LEU A 383 -7.13 -11.63 13.16
CA LEU A 383 -6.22 -10.47 13.05
C LEU A 383 -6.99 -9.15 12.88
N ALA A 384 -8.00 -9.11 12.02
CA ALA A 384 -8.83 -7.91 11.82
C ALA A 384 -9.59 -7.49 13.10
N ARG A 385 -10.02 -8.46 13.93
CA ARG A 385 -10.61 -8.17 15.25
C ARG A 385 -9.58 -7.73 16.28
N LEU A 386 -8.39 -8.33 16.31
CA LEU A 386 -7.31 -7.94 17.23
C LEU A 386 -6.98 -6.45 17.08
N VAL A 387 -6.84 -5.97 15.84
CA VAL A 387 -6.50 -4.57 15.59
C VAL A 387 -7.69 -3.61 15.68
N GLY A 388 -8.93 -4.10 15.55
CA GLY A 388 -10.11 -3.23 15.45
C GLY A 388 -10.25 -2.59 14.07
N TYR A 389 -10.10 -3.38 13.00
CA TYR A 389 -10.17 -2.91 11.62
C TYR A 389 -11.61 -2.52 11.24
N VAL A 390 -11.77 -1.53 10.35
CA VAL A 390 -13.07 -1.07 9.84
C VAL A 390 -13.00 -0.93 8.31
N GLY A 391 -14.09 -1.26 7.62
CA GLY A 391 -14.17 -1.22 6.16
C GLY A 391 -13.72 -2.53 5.49
N ALA A 392 -13.35 -2.46 4.21
CA ALA A 392 -12.85 -3.62 3.47
C ALA A 392 -11.36 -3.84 3.74
N ALA A 393 -10.97 -5.08 4.05
CA ALA A 393 -9.58 -5.46 4.30
C ALA A 393 -9.15 -6.63 3.41
N THR A 394 -7.88 -6.71 3.08
CA THR A 394 -7.27 -7.90 2.45
C THR A 394 -6.21 -8.44 3.41
N VAL A 395 -6.25 -9.73 3.71
CA VAL A 395 -5.15 -10.43 4.40
C VAL A 395 -4.43 -11.30 3.40
N GLU A 396 -3.16 -11.00 3.16
CA GLU A 396 -2.30 -11.72 2.20
C GLU A 396 -1.55 -12.87 2.87
N TYR A 397 -1.32 -13.93 2.09
CA TYR A 397 -0.72 -15.18 2.55
C TYR A 397 0.18 -15.80 1.48
N LEU A 398 1.31 -16.38 1.90
CA LEU A 398 2.11 -17.30 1.10
C LEU A 398 1.70 -18.75 1.43
N TYR A 399 1.27 -19.52 0.43
CA TYR A 399 0.87 -20.92 0.58
C TYR A 399 1.85 -21.86 -0.13
N CYS A 400 2.51 -22.72 0.65
CA CYS A 400 3.45 -23.73 0.18
C CYS A 400 2.67 -25.01 -0.17
N ILE A 401 2.51 -25.29 -1.47
CA ILE A 401 1.69 -26.40 -1.99
C ILE A 401 2.14 -27.75 -1.39
N ASP A 402 3.45 -28.02 -1.42
CA ASP A 402 4.03 -29.31 -1.03
C ASP A 402 3.87 -29.61 0.48
N GLU A 403 3.84 -28.57 1.31
CA GLU A 403 3.62 -28.68 2.76
C GLU A 403 2.13 -28.55 3.16
N GLN A 404 1.27 -28.09 2.24
CA GLN A 404 -0.11 -27.63 2.48
C GLN A 404 -0.24 -26.58 3.61
N LYS A 405 0.82 -25.82 3.88
CA LYS A 405 0.87 -24.75 4.88
C LYS A 405 0.73 -23.38 4.25
N TYR A 406 0.11 -22.46 4.97
CA TYR A 406 0.07 -21.04 4.65
C TYR A 406 0.76 -20.21 5.74
N TYR A 407 1.22 -19.03 5.38
CA TYR A 407 1.91 -18.08 6.24
C TYR A 407 1.53 -16.65 5.87
N PHE A 408 1.35 -15.76 6.84
CA PHE A 408 1.12 -14.32 6.65
C PHE A 408 2.33 -13.64 5.94
N LEU A 409 2.07 -12.53 5.25
CA LEU A 409 3.01 -11.85 4.32
C LEU A 409 3.30 -10.38 4.70
#